data_AF-X1UL49-F1
#
_entry.id   AF-X1UL49-F1
#
_cell.length_a   1.000
_cell.length_b   1.000
_cell.length_c   1.000
_cell.angle_alpha   90.00
_cell.angle_beta   90.00
_cell.angle_gamma   90.00
#
_symmetry.space_group_name_H-M   'P 1'
#
loop_
_entity.id
_entity.type
_entity.pdbx_description
1 polymer ?
#
loop_
_entity_poly.entity_id
_entity_poly.type
_entity_poly.pdbx_seq_one_letter_code
_entity_poly.pdbx_strand_id
1 'polypeptide(L)'
;CVTDNMNGKQMLIFQPQFMEFHQLWGIESYFREVGEYYNLFSVDRGCNRFIAIQFTLTALQNRKDIQQVLQERHVKLPNVEPLNEYITYTKENKLGLGNPSLEEFLNLNSKNLAIYKLLGWSEAVNRMFPHISAKIPPFDKVEKCLELMAQHADILIVSKTPYADLANYWEAQGIAKSVQIIAGQEMGSKGHHIEVAKKAGKYEDDQVLMIGDGGGDLKAVKENDGLFYPTPPGQEQEAWDNFSKAFQRFIKKEYKGEFEDKLLGQFKKSLLTSPPWLENDYN
;
A
#
# COMPACT_ATOMS: atom_id res chain seq x y z
N CYS A 1 -5.27 -8.30 1.04
CA CYS A 1 -4.71 -8.01 2.38
C CYS A 1 -5.00 -9.14 3.37
N VAL A 2 -4.05 -9.56 4.21
CA VAL A 2 -4.27 -10.65 5.22
C VAL A 2 -4.62 -10.15 6.63
N THR A 3 -4.54 -8.85 6.87
CA THR A 3 -4.79 -8.22 8.18
C THR A 3 -5.21 -6.76 8.01
N ASP A 4 -6.00 -6.18 8.92
CA ASP A 4 -6.33 -4.75 8.89
C ASP A 4 -5.19 -3.89 9.46
N ASN A 5 -4.00 -4.03 8.87
CA ASN A 5 -2.85 -3.25 9.31
C ASN A 5 -2.72 -1.92 8.56
N MET A 6 -3.51 -1.67 7.51
CA MET A 6 -3.33 -0.46 6.71
C MET A 6 -3.81 0.79 7.44
N ASN A 7 -4.97 0.71 8.11
CA ASN A 7 -5.47 1.75 9.01
C ASN A 7 -4.44 2.03 10.12
N GLY A 8 -4.03 0.99 10.84
CA GLY A 8 -3.04 1.09 11.93
C GLY A 8 -1.71 1.69 11.48
N LYS A 9 -1.19 1.27 10.32
CA LYS A 9 0.04 1.86 9.75
C LYS A 9 -0.13 3.34 9.51
N GLN A 10 -1.17 3.74 8.78
CA GLN A 10 -1.32 5.13 8.39
C GLN A 10 -1.59 6.01 9.61
N MET A 11 -2.57 5.63 10.42
CA MET A 11 -3.07 6.47 11.51
C MET A 11 -2.15 6.51 12.74
N LEU A 12 -1.39 5.43 13.00
CA LEU A 12 -0.55 5.31 14.19
C LEU A 12 0.95 5.45 13.90
N ILE A 13 1.39 5.30 12.64
CA ILE A 13 2.82 5.31 12.28
C ILE A 13 3.14 6.40 11.27
N PHE A 14 2.62 6.30 10.04
CA PHE A 14 3.03 7.18 8.94
C PHE A 14 2.68 8.64 9.21
N GLN A 15 1.41 8.91 9.51
CA GLN A 15 0.90 10.28 9.66
C GLN A 15 1.42 10.95 10.93
N PRO A 16 1.37 10.33 12.13
CA PRO A 16 1.89 10.96 13.34
C PRO A 16 3.36 11.32 13.22
N GLN A 17 4.17 10.44 12.65
CA GLN A 17 5.60 10.73 12.48
C GLN A 17 5.85 11.82 11.44
N PHE A 18 5.09 11.85 10.34
CA PHE A 18 5.26 12.92 9.36
C PHE A 18 4.91 14.28 9.99
N MET A 19 3.81 14.34 10.72
CA MET A 19 3.40 15.55 11.44
C MET A 19 4.44 15.98 12.48
N GLU A 20 5.08 15.03 13.18
CA GLU A 20 6.15 15.34 14.14
C GLU A 20 7.40 15.93 13.46
N PHE A 21 7.93 15.26 12.42
CA PHE A 21 9.14 15.72 11.70
C PHE A 21 8.96 17.11 11.06
N HIS A 22 7.73 17.44 10.68
CA HIS A 22 7.37 18.65 9.96
C HIS A 22 6.60 19.68 10.80
N GLN A 23 6.35 19.41 12.08
CA GLN A 23 5.60 20.28 13.00
C GLN A 23 4.20 20.66 12.49
N LEU A 24 3.45 19.67 12.00
CA LEU A 24 2.13 19.85 11.38
C LEU A 24 0.96 19.55 12.31
N TRP A 25 1.19 19.34 13.61
CA TRP A 25 0.13 19.08 14.59
C TRP A 25 -0.92 20.19 14.64
N GLY A 26 -0.53 21.43 14.33
CA GLY A 26 -1.47 22.54 14.20
C GLY A 26 -2.49 22.38 13.08
N ILE A 27 -2.33 21.44 12.14
CA ILE A 27 -3.31 21.14 11.08
C ILE A 27 -3.70 19.66 11.06
N GLU A 28 -3.60 18.98 12.21
CA GLU A 28 -3.69 17.53 12.32
C GLU A 28 -4.90 16.94 11.58
N SER A 29 -6.09 17.49 11.78
CA SER A 29 -7.31 16.91 11.20
C SER A 29 -7.35 17.04 9.69
N TYR A 30 -6.82 18.14 9.14
CA TYR A 30 -6.66 18.31 7.69
C TYR A 30 -5.60 17.37 7.12
N PHE A 31 -4.46 17.22 7.82
CA PHE A 31 -3.41 16.31 7.38
C PHE A 31 -3.91 14.86 7.36
N ARG A 32 -4.64 14.44 8.41
CA ARG A 32 -5.27 13.13 8.47
C ARG A 32 -6.29 12.93 7.36
N GLU A 33 -7.22 13.86 7.19
CA GLU A 33 -8.24 13.73 6.15
C GLU A 33 -7.63 13.51 4.76
N VAL A 34 -6.64 14.34 4.40
CA VAL A 34 -5.97 14.21 3.11
C VAL A 34 -5.13 12.93 3.03
N GLY A 35 -4.37 12.63 4.08
CA GLY A 35 -3.52 11.45 4.14
C GLY A 35 -4.32 10.15 4.09
N GLU A 36 -5.42 10.06 4.83
CA GLU A 36 -6.32 8.91 4.86
C GLU A 36 -7.07 8.74 3.54
N TYR A 37 -7.49 9.83 2.89
CA TYR A 37 -8.04 9.76 1.54
C TYR A 37 -7.09 9.02 0.59
N TYR A 38 -5.85 9.50 0.42
CA TYR A 38 -4.92 8.91 -0.55
C TYR A 38 -4.42 7.51 -0.14
N ASN A 39 -4.24 7.26 1.16
CA ASN A 39 -3.63 6.01 1.60
C ASN A 39 -4.63 4.89 1.90
N LEU A 40 -5.88 5.22 2.25
CA LEU A 40 -6.87 4.25 2.74
C LEU A 40 -8.09 4.15 1.84
N PHE A 41 -8.59 5.26 1.31
CA PHE A 41 -9.94 5.30 0.73
C PHE A 41 -9.99 5.55 -0.77
N SER A 42 -8.94 6.11 -1.39
CA SER A 42 -8.93 6.42 -2.82
C SER A 42 -8.37 5.27 -3.67
N VAL A 43 -8.48 5.43 -4.99
CA VAL A 43 -7.82 4.57 -5.99
C VAL A 43 -6.29 4.52 -5.84
N ASP A 44 -5.69 5.47 -5.11
CA ASP A 44 -4.25 5.51 -4.79
C ASP A 44 -3.89 4.68 -3.56
N ARG A 45 -4.86 4.00 -2.93
CA ARG A 45 -4.63 3.11 -1.78
C ARG A 45 -3.47 2.16 -2.03
N GLY A 46 -2.54 2.13 -1.07
CA GLY A 46 -1.37 1.27 -1.12
C GLY A 46 -0.30 1.71 -2.12
N CYS A 47 -0.37 2.94 -2.64
CA CYS A 47 0.72 3.53 -3.40
C CYS A 47 1.98 3.68 -2.53
N ASN A 48 3.11 3.97 -3.18
CA ASN A 48 4.37 4.16 -2.47
C ASN A 48 4.28 5.36 -1.53
N ARG A 49 4.83 5.23 -0.31
CA ARG A 49 4.78 6.27 0.73
C ARG A 49 5.24 7.66 0.28
N PHE A 50 6.22 7.74 -0.62
CA PHE A 50 6.73 9.01 -1.15
C PHE A 50 5.74 9.66 -2.13
N ILE A 51 5.06 8.84 -2.94
CA ILE A 51 3.96 9.29 -3.80
C ILE A 51 2.76 9.75 -2.95
N ALA A 52 2.44 9.00 -1.89
CA ALA A 52 1.37 9.37 -0.97
C ALA A 52 1.61 10.72 -0.28
N ILE A 53 2.85 10.98 0.17
CA ILE A 53 3.22 12.29 0.74
C ILE A 53 3.19 13.39 -0.33
N GLN A 54 3.62 13.11 -1.56
CA GLN A 54 3.52 14.07 -2.67
C GLN A 54 2.06 14.49 -2.86
N PHE A 55 1.14 13.54 -3.01
CA PHE A 55 -0.29 13.82 -3.11
C PHE A 55 -0.83 14.59 -1.90
N THR A 56 -0.43 14.19 -0.69
CA THR A 56 -0.87 14.82 0.54
C THR A 56 -0.44 16.28 0.61
N LEU A 57 0.84 16.58 0.37
CA LEU A 57 1.37 17.95 0.42
C LEU A 57 0.77 18.81 -0.70
N THR A 58 0.65 18.28 -1.92
CA THR A 58 0.04 19.00 -3.05
C THR A 58 -1.42 19.34 -2.77
N ALA A 59 -2.20 18.40 -2.20
CA ALA A 59 -3.59 18.66 -1.86
C ALA A 59 -3.72 19.70 -0.74
N LEU A 60 -2.93 19.58 0.34
CA LEU A 60 -2.92 20.57 1.43
C LEU A 60 -2.54 21.97 0.93
N GLN A 61 -1.59 22.08 0.01
CA GLN A 61 -1.16 23.35 -0.59
C GLN A 61 -2.27 24.00 -1.44
N ASN A 62 -3.10 23.21 -2.12
CA ASN A 62 -4.14 23.71 -3.03
C ASN A 62 -5.51 23.91 -2.36
N ARG A 63 -5.69 23.42 -1.13
CA ARG A 63 -6.93 23.55 -0.35
C ARG A 63 -7.07 24.96 0.24
N LYS A 64 -8.14 25.66 -0.13
CA LYS A 64 -8.40 27.07 0.23
C LYS A 64 -8.71 27.26 1.72
N ASP A 65 -9.54 26.39 2.27
CA ASP A 65 -9.93 26.33 3.68
C ASP A 65 -8.71 26.22 4.61
N ILE A 66 -7.72 25.43 4.20
CA ILE A 66 -6.49 25.21 4.96
C ILE A 66 -5.58 26.45 4.98
N GLN A 67 -5.58 27.26 3.92
CA GLN A 67 -4.65 28.40 3.81
C GLN A 67 -4.83 29.40 4.95
N GLN A 68 -6.07 29.64 5.35
CA GLN A 68 -6.37 30.51 6.50
C GLN A 68 -5.85 29.89 7.81
N VAL A 69 -6.10 28.59 8.02
CA VAL A 69 -5.70 27.89 9.24
C VAL A 69 -4.16 27.84 9.39
N LEU A 70 -3.44 27.65 8.29
CA LEU A 70 -1.97 27.71 8.28
C LEU A 70 -1.44 29.06 8.76
N GLN A 71 -2.07 30.16 8.33
CA GLN A 71 -1.69 31.52 8.74
C GLN A 71 -2.00 31.75 10.22
N GLU A 72 -3.22 31.47 10.67
CA GLU A 72 -3.66 31.67 12.05
C GLU A 72 -2.81 30.87 13.05
N ARG A 73 -2.49 29.62 12.70
CA ARG A 73 -1.73 28.71 13.57
C ARG A 73 -0.22 28.80 13.37
N HIS A 74 0.25 29.68 12.48
CA HIS A 74 1.67 29.87 12.15
C HIS A 74 2.36 28.55 11.73
N VAL A 75 1.63 27.68 11.04
CA VAL A 75 2.12 26.38 10.54
C VAL A 75 2.65 26.55 9.13
N LYS A 76 3.84 26.02 8.85
CA LYS A 76 4.44 26.04 7.51
C LYS A 76 4.44 24.65 6.90
N LEU A 77 3.76 24.50 5.76
CA LEU A 77 3.82 23.26 4.99
C LEU A 77 5.24 23.02 4.44
N PRO A 78 5.72 21.77 4.42
CA PRO A 78 6.96 21.41 3.74
C PRO A 78 6.88 21.74 2.25
N ASN A 79 7.98 22.21 1.66
CA ASN A 79 8.08 22.34 0.21
C ASN A 79 8.07 20.93 -0.42
N VAL A 80 7.19 20.72 -1.40
CA VAL A 80 7.06 19.43 -2.10
C VAL A 80 8.14 19.24 -3.18
N GLU A 81 8.78 20.31 -3.67
CA GLU A 81 9.73 20.21 -4.78
C GLU A 81 10.91 19.25 -4.56
N PRO A 82 11.59 19.25 -3.39
CA PRO A 82 12.66 18.27 -3.15
C PRO A 82 12.17 16.80 -3.24
N LEU A 83 10.93 16.54 -2.83
CA LEU A 83 10.31 15.22 -2.99
C LEU A 83 10.01 14.91 -4.47
N ASN A 84 9.52 15.89 -5.24
CA ASN A 84 9.31 15.75 -6.69
C ASN A 84 10.61 15.43 -7.43
N GLU A 85 11.69 16.14 -7.09
CA GLU A 85 13.03 15.92 -7.64
C GLU A 85 13.54 14.51 -7.33
N TYR A 86 13.36 14.04 -6.09
CA TYR A 86 13.70 12.68 -5.71
C TYR A 86 12.91 11.63 -6.51
N ILE A 87 11.59 11.79 -6.62
CA ILE A 87 10.75 10.88 -7.41
C ILE A 87 11.22 10.84 -8.87
N THR A 88 11.52 12.00 -9.44
CA THR A 88 12.04 12.13 -10.82
C THR A 88 13.39 11.43 -10.97
N TYR A 89 14.32 11.67 -10.05
CA TYR A 89 15.64 11.04 -10.01
C TYR A 89 15.55 9.51 -10.03
N THR A 90 14.69 8.92 -9.20
CA THR A 90 14.53 7.45 -9.18
C THR A 90 13.98 6.91 -10.50
N LYS A 91 13.06 7.64 -11.14
CA LYS A 91 12.47 7.25 -12.43
C LYS A 91 13.50 7.29 -13.56
N GLU A 92 14.28 8.37 -13.65
CA GLU A 92 15.30 8.55 -14.69
C GLU A 92 16.44 7.54 -14.58
N ASN A 93 16.82 7.19 -13.35
CA ASN A 93 17.90 6.24 -13.08
C ASN A 93 17.43 4.79 -12.90
N LYS A 94 16.12 4.52 -13.09
CA LYS A 94 15.50 3.19 -12.93
C LYS A 94 15.76 2.56 -11.54
N LEU A 95 15.78 3.40 -10.51
CA LEU A 95 15.97 3.00 -9.12
C LEU A 95 14.63 2.68 -8.45
N GLY A 96 14.65 1.80 -7.45
CA GLY A 96 13.48 1.59 -6.59
C GLY A 96 13.21 2.82 -5.74
N LEU A 97 11.93 3.18 -5.55
CA LEU A 97 11.53 4.33 -4.72
C LEU A 97 11.48 3.93 -3.23
N GLY A 98 12.58 4.14 -2.49
CA GLY A 98 12.81 3.58 -1.15
C GLY A 98 13.89 4.32 -0.34
N ASN A 99 14.24 3.85 0.86
CA ASN A 99 15.31 4.47 1.65
C ASN A 99 16.69 4.41 0.97
N PRO A 100 17.13 3.29 0.35
CA PRO A 100 18.46 3.23 -0.25
C PRO A 100 18.68 4.28 -1.35
N SER A 101 17.72 4.46 -2.26
CA SER A 101 17.83 5.48 -3.30
C SER A 101 17.62 6.90 -2.77
N LEU A 102 16.90 7.08 -1.66
CA LEU A 102 16.79 8.36 -0.97
C LEU A 102 18.10 8.74 -0.27
N GLU A 103 18.82 7.78 0.31
CA GLU A 103 20.17 7.97 0.86
C GLU A 103 21.16 8.38 -0.25
N GLU A 104 21.15 7.69 -1.39
CA GLU A 104 21.93 8.08 -2.57
C GLU A 104 21.61 9.51 -3.03
N PHE A 105 20.32 9.83 -3.13
CA PHE A 105 19.88 11.18 -3.52
C PHE A 105 20.26 12.25 -2.50
N LEU A 106 20.21 11.95 -1.20
CA LEU A 106 20.68 12.83 -0.14
C LEU A 106 22.18 13.07 -0.22
N ASN A 107 22.99 12.05 -0.54
CA ASN A 107 24.43 12.21 -0.67
C ASN A 107 24.81 13.19 -1.79
N LEU A 108 24.05 13.20 -2.89
CA LEU A 108 24.18 14.18 -3.97
C LEU A 108 23.70 15.58 -3.57
N ASN A 109 22.83 15.67 -2.56
CA ASN A 109 22.17 16.88 -2.09
C ASN A 109 22.40 17.14 -0.58
N SER A 110 23.63 16.92 -0.11
CA SER A 110 23.95 16.77 1.34
C SER A 110 23.57 17.93 2.25
N LYS A 111 23.30 19.12 1.71
CA LYS A 111 22.86 20.31 2.46
C LYS A 111 21.34 20.52 2.43
N ASN A 112 20.59 19.67 1.76
CA ASN A 112 19.14 19.82 1.62
C ASN A 112 18.42 19.24 2.84
N LEU A 113 18.02 20.13 3.76
CA LEU A 113 17.30 19.77 4.98
C LEU A 113 15.97 19.05 4.71
N ALA A 114 15.28 19.35 3.60
CA ALA A 114 14.01 18.70 3.29
C ALA A 114 14.19 17.21 2.96
N ILE A 115 15.23 16.88 2.19
CA ILE A 115 15.59 15.49 1.88
C ILE A 115 16.07 14.75 3.13
N TYR A 116 16.87 15.41 3.97
CA TYR A 116 17.30 14.83 5.24
C TYR A 116 16.10 14.49 6.15
N LYS A 117 15.14 15.41 6.29
CA LYS A 117 13.89 15.16 7.05
C LYS A 117 13.05 14.04 6.44
N LEU A 118 12.94 14.00 5.11
CA LEU A 118 12.19 12.96 4.40
C LEU A 118 12.79 11.57 4.65
N LEU A 119 14.11 11.44 4.62
CA LEU A 119 14.80 10.19 4.95
C LEU A 119 14.58 9.81 6.42
N GLY A 120 14.79 10.77 7.33
CA GLY A 120 14.60 10.55 8.76
C GLY A 120 13.18 10.09 9.11
N TRP A 121 12.16 10.67 8.48
CA TRP A 121 10.77 10.21 8.61
C TRP A 121 10.60 8.78 8.09
N SER A 122 11.09 8.48 6.88
CA SER A 122 10.89 7.17 6.28
C SER A 122 11.57 6.04 7.07
N GLU A 123 12.76 6.30 7.61
CA GLU A 123 13.42 5.37 8.54
C GLU A 123 12.68 5.22 9.87
N ALA A 124 12.19 6.33 10.43
CA ALA A 124 11.46 6.31 11.69
C ALA A 124 10.15 5.50 11.57
N VAL A 125 9.47 5.58 10.41
CA VAL A 125 8.33 4.75 10.08
C VAL A 125 8.71 3.27 10.10
N ASN A 126 9.82 2.90 9.45
CA ASN A 126 10.29 1.51 9.43
C ASN A 126 10.60 1.01 10.85
N ARG A 127 11.27 1.82 11.69
CA ARG A 127 11.58 1.46 13.08
C ARG A 127 10.34 1.21 13.93
N MET A 128 9.23 1.91 13.66
CA MET A 128 8.00 1.77 14.44
C MET A 128 7.13 0.59 13.98
N PHE A 129 7.32 0.14 12.75
CA PHE A 129 6.48 -0.88 12.12
C PHE A 129 6.37 -2.17 12.96
N PRO A 130 7.46 -2.77 13.47
CA PRO A 130 7.37 -3.98 14.31
C PRO A 130 6.59 -3.77 15.62
N HIS A 131 6.53 -2.55 16.15
CA HIS A 131 5.91 -2.28 17.45
C HIS A 131 4.38 -2.15 17.38
N ILE A 132 3.84 -1.93 16.18
CA ILE A 132 2.42 -1.72 15.93
C ILE A 132 1.87 -2.83 15.01
N SER A 133 2.43 -2.97 13.80
CA SER A 133 1.87 -3.88 12.78
C SER A 133 1.99 -5.35 13.15
N ALA A 134 3.04 -5.75 13.88
CA ALA A 134 3.23 -7.13 14.31
C ALA A 134 2.17 -7.62 15.31
N LYS A 135 1.46 -6.70 15.96
CA LYS A 135 0.45 -7.01 16.99
C LYS A 135 -0.96 -7.14 16.42
N ILE A 136 -1.17 -6.80 15.16
CA ILE A 136 -2.48 -6.86 14.51
C ILE A 136 -2.65 -8.28 13.97
N PRO A 137 -3.65 -9.05 14.43
CA PRO A 137 -3.84 -10.42 13.96
C PRO A 137 -4.29 -10.44 12.49
N PRO A 138 -4.12 -11.57 11.80
CA PRO A 138 -4.80 -11.83 10.54
C PRO A 138 -6.33 -11.77 10.70
N PHE A 139 -7.03 -11.55 9.59
CA PHE A 139 -8.49 -11.73 9.55
C PHE A 139 -8.87 -13.18 9.87
N ASP A 140 -10.08 -13.37 10.39
CA ASP A 140 -10.61 -14.72 10.63
C ASP A 140 -10.58 -15.52 9.33
N LYS A 141 -10.28 -16.82 9.46
CA LYS A 141 -10.14 -17.80 8.36
C LYS A 141 -8.94 -17.64 7.43
N VAL A 142 -8.12 -16.59 7.55
CA VAL A 142 -6.91 -16.43 6.72
C VAL A 142 -6.01 -17.68 6.78
N GLU A 143 -5.72 -18.19 7.97
CA GLU A 143 -4.89 -19.39 8.13
C GLU A 143 -5.51 -20.61 7.42
N LYS A 144 -6.81 -20.86 7.64
CA LYS A 144 -7.53 -21.96 6.98
C LYS A 144 -7.56 -21.82 5.45
N CYS A 145 -7.67 -20.59 4.96
CA CYS A 145 -7.61 -20.29 3.53
C CYS A 145 -6.21 -20.52 2.96
N LEU A 146 -5.15 -20.18 3.69
CA LEU A 146 -3.76 -20.47 3.31
C LEU A 146 -3.50 -21.98 3.28
N GLU A 147 -3.98 -22.73 4.28
CA GLU A 147 -3.89 -24.19 4.29
C GLU A 147 -4.65 -24.84 3.12
N LEU A 148 -5.82 -24.29 2.75
CA LEU A 148 -6.56 -24.73 1.57
C LEU A 148 -5.79 -24.41 0.26
N MET A 149 -5.21 -23.21 0.16
CA MET A 149 -4.41 -22.83 -1.00
C MET A 149 -3.19 -23.72 -1.17
N ALA A 150 -2.45 -24.00 -0.09
CA ALA A 150 -1.24 -24.80 -0.11
C ALA A 150 -1.45 -26.26 -0.58
N GLN A 151 -2.70 -26.76 -0.54
CA GLN A 151 -3.06 -28.07 -1.08
C GLN A 151 -3.13 -28.10 -2.62
N HIS A 152 -3.26 -26.94 -3.27
CA HIS A 152 -3.59 -26.85 -4.69
C HIS A 152 -2.74 -25.84 -5.47
N ALA A 153 -2.01 -24.94 -4.80
CA ALA A 153 -1.29 -23.85 -5.43
C ALA A 153 -0.01 -23.49 -4.67
N ASP A 154 0.95 -22.94 -5.42
CA ASP A 154 2.10 -22.24 -4.85
C ASP A 154 1.69 -20.82 -4.44
N ILE A 155 2.06 -20.43 -3.22
CA ILE A 155 1.71 -19.16 -2.62
C ILE A 155 2.94 -18.25 -2.54
N LEU A 156 2.84 -17.12 -3.25
CA LEU A 156 3.81 -16.04 -3.24
C LEU A 156 3.22 -14.82 -2.53
N ILE A 157 3.93 -14.30 -1.55
CA ILE A 157 3.57 -13.05 -0.88
C ILE A 157 4.32 -11.90 -1.54
N VAL A 158 3.58 -10.93 -2.08
CA VAL A 158 4.15 -9.70 -2.66
C VAL A 158 3.69 -8.46 -1.87
N SER A 159 4.63 -7.67 -1.37
CA SER A 159 4.31 -6.50 -0.53
C SER A 159 5.25 -5.33 -0.77
N LYS A 160 4.79 -4.14 -0.43
CA LYS A 160 5.61 -2.92 -0.33
C LYS A 160 6.08 -2.66 1.11
N THR A 161 5.94 -3.64 1.99
CA THR A 161 6.56 -3.64 3.33
C THR A 161 8.01 -4.13 3.19
N PRO A 162 8.97 -3.57 3.97
CA PRO A 162 10.32 -4.11 4.02
C PRO A 162 10.35 -5.62 4.28
N TYR A 163 11.24 -6.36 3.62
CA TYR A 163 11.28 -7.82 3.71
C TYR A 163 11.35 -8.33 5.16
N ALA A 164 12.24 -7.78 5.98
CA ALA A 164 12.43 -8.24 7.36
C ALA A 164 11.15 -8.11 8.19
N ASP A 165 10.47 -6.97 8.11
CA ASP A 165 9.21 -6.73 8.82
C ASP A 165 8.10 -7.68 8.36
N LEU A 166 8.05 -7.94 7.05
CA LEU A 166 7.08 -8.84 6.45
C LEU A 166 7.34 -10.29 6.88
N ALA A 167 8.57 -10.78 6.74
CA ALA A 167 8.94 -12.13 7.14
C ALA A 167 8.67 -12.36 8.63
N ASN A 168 9.14 -11.45 9.49
CA ASN A 168 8.91 -11.50 10.93
C ASN A 168 7.41 -11.52 11.28
N TYR A 169 6.58 -10.72 10.59
CA TYR A 169 5.14 -10.75 10.78
C TYR A 169 4.56 -12.14 10.45
N TRP A 170 4.88 -12.68 9.27
CA TRP A 170 4.33 -13.96 8.83
C TRP A 170 4.77 -15.13 9.72
N GLU A 171 6.01 -15.11 10.20
CA GLU A 171 6.53 -16.08 11.16
C GLU A 171 5.86 -15.95 12.53
N ALA A 172 5.77 -14.73 13.08
CA ALA A 172 5.13 -14.47 14.38
C ALA A 172 3.65 -14.86 14.40
N GLN A 173 2.96 -14.71 13.27
CA GLN A 173 1.56 -15.12 13.11
C GLN A 173 1.41 -16.61 12.76
N GLY A 174 2.49 -17.37 12.60
CA GLY A 174 2.45 -18.81 12.33
C GLY A 174 1.96 -19.19 10.93
N ILE A 175 1.79 -18.21 10.03
CA ILE A 175 1.23 -18.40 8.68
C ILE A 175 2.30 -18.52 7.59
N ALA A 176 3.58 -18.28 7.92
CA ALA A 176 4.71 -18.46 6.99
C ALA A 176 4.86 -19.91 6.48
N LYS A 177 4.42 -20.90 7.26
CA LYS A 177 4.51 -22.34 6.94
C LYS A 177 3.76 -22.73 5.65
N SER A 178 2.79 -21.91 5.23
CA SER A 178 1.93 -22.20 4.07
C SER A 178 2.40 -21.53 2.78
N VAL A 179 3.51 -20.77 2.79
CA VAL A 179 3.95 -19.98 1.63
C VAL A 179 5.35 -20.36 1.17
N GLN A 180 5.56 -20.28 -0.14
CA GLN A 180 6.81 -20.68 -0.80
C GLN A 180 7.82 -19.52 -0.79
N ILE A 181 7.34 -18.30 -1.01
CA ILE A 181 8.19 -17.12 -1.17
C ILE A 181 7.54 -15.90 -0.53
N ILE A 182 8.34 -15.10 0.16
CA ILE A 182 7.97 -13.78 0.68
C ILE A 182 8.84 -12.73 -0.01
N ALA A 183 8.22 -11.84 -0.79
CA ALA A 183 8.86 -10.79 -1.55
C ALA A 183 8.51 -9.40 -0.98
N GLY A 184 9.52 -8.76 -0.37
CA GLY A 184 9.43 -7.42 0.22
C GLY A 184 9.65 -6.28 -0.78
N GLN A 185 9.56 -5.05 -0.27
CA GLN A 185 9.68 -3.80 -1.06
C GLN A 185 10.96 -3.74 -1.89
N GLU A 186 12.06 -4.26 -1.35
CA GLU A 186 13.42 -4.18 -1.90
C GLU A 186 13.62 -5.08 -3.12
N MET A 187 12.73 -6.06 -3.32
CA MET A 187 12.91 -7.12 -4.32
C MET A 187 12.31 -6.79 -5.70
N GLY A 188 11.68 -5.62 -5.88
CA GLY A 188 11.11 -5.19 -7.16
C GLY A 188 9.65 -4.72 -7.12
N SER A 189 9.03 -4.63 -8.30
CA SER A 189 7.60 -4.33 -8.42
C SER A 189 6.75 -5.60 -8.24
N LYS A 190 5.50 -5.45 -7.78
CA LYS A 190 4.57 -6.57 -7.63
C LYS A 190 4.35 -7.29 -8.97
N GLY A 191 4.20 -6.51 -10.05
CA GLY A 191 4.05 -7.06 -11.40
C GLY A 191 5.26 -7.88 -11.84
N HIS A 192 6.48 -7.42 -11.54
CA HIS A 192 7.70 -8.17 -11.86
C HIS A 192 7.82 -9.47 -11.05
N HIS A 193 7.41 -9.47 -9.77
CA HIS A 193 7.38 -10.70 -8.98
C HIS A 193 6.42 -11.74 -9.55
N ILE A 194 5.24 -11.30 -9.98
CA ILE A 194 4.25 -12.17 -10.63
C ILE A 194 4.80 -12.72 -11.95
N GLU A 195 5.41 -11.86 -12.77
CA GLU A 195 6.03 -12.24 -14.05
C GLU A 195 7.08 -13.35 -13.87
N VAL A 196 8.01 -13.15 -12.93
CA VAL A 196 9.10 -14.09 -12.65
C VAL A 196 8.55 -15.41 -12.13
N ALA A 197 7.60 -15.38 -11.18
CA ALA A 197 6.98 -16.59 -10.63
C ALA A 197 6.16 -17.35 -11.69
N LYS A 198 5.35 -16.63 -12.49
CA LYS A 198 4.58 -17.19 -13.60
C LYS A 198 5.48 -17.91 -14.60
N LYS A 199 6.58 -17.28 -15.01
CA LYS A 199 7.54 -17.86 -15.96
C LYS A 199 8.28 -19.07 -15.38
N ALA A 200 8.72 -19.00 -14.12
CA ALA A 200 9.46 -20.08 -13.47
C ALA A 200 8.58 -21.31 -13.23
N GLY A 201 7.34 -21.10 -12.76
CA GLY A 201 6.35 -22.15 -12.53
C GLY A 201 5.63 -22.63 -13.79
N LYS A 202 5.81 -21.94 -14.92
CA LYS A 202 5.11 -22.19 -16.19
C LYS A 202 3.58 -22.17 -16.03
N TYR A 203 3.08 -21.21 -15.25
CA TYR A 203 1.65 -21.04 -15.03
C TYR A 203 1.01 -20.27 -16.20
N GLU A 204 -0.13 -20.76 -16.67
CA GLU A 204 -0.99 -20.08 -17.64
C GLU A 204 -1.75 -18.91 -16.98
N ASP A 205 -2.34 -18.02 -17.79
CA ASP A 205 -3.08 -16.85 -17.33
C ASP A 205 -4.19 -17.19 -16.31
N ASP A 206 -4.93 -18.27 -16.57
CA ASP A 206 -6.03 -18.73 -15.71
C ASP A 206 -5.56 -19.55 -14.49
N GLN A 207 -4.24 -19.64 -14.28
CA GLN A 207 -3.59 -20.30 -13.14
C GLN A 207 -2.89 -19.31 -12.20
N VAL A 208 -3.00 -18.01 -12.45
CA VAL A 208 -2.47 -16.96 -11.57
C VAL A 208 -3.64 -16.20 -10.95
N LEU A 209 -3.76 -16.24 -9.63
CA LEU A 209 -4.75 -15.47 -8.86
C LEU A 209 -4.06 -14.58 -7.85
N MET A 210 -4.22 -13.27 -7.98
CA MET A 210 -3.74 -12.31 -6.99
C MET A 210 -4.85 -11.90 -6.03
N ILE A 211 -4.56 -11.94 -4.73
CA ILE A 211 -5.45 -11.52 -3.66
C ILE A 211 -4.99 -10.15 -3.14
N GLY A 212 -5.79 -9.09 -3.28
CA GLY A 212 -5.33 -7.72 -3.00
C GLY A 212 -6.44 -6.73 -2.67
N ASP A 213 -6.08 -5.63 -2.02
CA ASP A 213 -6.99 -4.59 -1.55
C ASP A 213 -6.77 -3.23 -2.24
N GLY A 214 -5.70 -3.08 -3.03
CA GLY A 214 -5.37 -1.81 -3.70
C GLY A 214 -5.40 -1.91 -5.22
N GLY A 215 -5.54 -0.75 -5.88
CA GLY A 215 -5.47 -0.65 -7.34
C GLY A 215 -4.12 -1.10 -7.91
N GLY A 216 -3.04 -0.93 -7.13
CA GLY A 216 -1.71 -1.41 -7.50
C GLY A 216 -1.61 -2.95 -7.59
N ASP A 217 -2.40 -3.68 -6.80
CA ASP A 217 -2.46 -5.14 -6.88
C ASP A 217 -3.19 -5.58 -8.15
N LEU A 218 -4.37 -5.02 -8.37
CA LEU A 218 -5.15 -5.28 -9.59
C LEU A 218 -4.31 -4.99 -10.84
N LYS A 219 -3.61 -3.85 -10.88
CA LYS A 219 -2.72 -3.51 -11.99
C LYS A 219 -1.60 -4.53 -12.17
N ALA A 220 -0.92 -4.92 -11.09
CA ALA A 220 0.20 -5.85 -11.14
C ALA A 220 -0.16 -7.22 -11.72
N VAL A 221 -1.33 -7.77 -11.34
CA VAL A 221 -1.77 -9.06 -11.89
C VAL A 221 -2.28 -8.95 -13.31
N LYS A 222 -2.92 -7.83 -13.68
CA LYS A 222 -3.44 -7.61 -15.04
C LYS A 222 -2.33 -7.32 -16.05
N GLU A 223 -1.22 -6.71 -15.64
CA GLU A 223 0.01 -6.63 -16.44
C GLU A 223 0.58 -8.01 -16.80
N ASN A 224 0.17 -9.05 -16.07
CA ASN A 224 0.58 -10.45 -16.26
C ASN A 224 -0.59 -11.35 -16.69
N ASP A 225 -1.68 -10.77 -17.21
CA ASP A 225 -2.89 -11.45 -17.69
C ASP A 225 -3.60 -12.35 -16.67
N GLY A 226 -3.25 -12.25 -15.38
CA GLY A 226 -3.81 -13.07 -14.33
C GLY A 226 -5.18 -12.60 -13.81
N LEU A 227 -5.73 -13.39 -12.90
CA LEU A 227 -7.01 -13.18 -12.23
C LEU A 227 -6.82 -12.40 -10.92
N PHE A 228 -7.85 -11.68 -10.50
CA PHE A 228 -7.84 -10.89 -9.28
C PHE A 228 -8.99 -11.26 -8.34
N TYR A 229 -8.66 -11.51 -7.08
CA TYR A 229 -9.62 -11.64 -5.98
C TYR A 229 -9.50 -10.42 -5.05
N PRO A 230 -10.49 -9.51 -5.06
CA PRO A 230 -10.43 -8.32 -4.23
C PRO A 230 -10.71 -8.65 -2.77
N THR A 231 -9.97 -8.00 -1.88
CA THR A 231 -10.29 -7.83 -0.46
C THR A 231 -10.56 -6.35 -0.22
N PRO A 232 -11.75 -5.82 -0.55
CA PRO A 232 -12.00 -4.38 -0.56
C PRO A 232 -11.83 -3.76 0.84
N PRO A 233 -11.41 -2.48 0.94
CA PRO A 233 -11.32 -1.79 2.22
C PRO A 233 -12.66 -1.76 2.96
N GLY A 234 -12.65 -2.12 4.25
CA GLY A 234 -13.84 -2.23 5.09
C GLY A 234 -14.67 -3.50 4.85
N GLN A 235 -14.28 -4.35 3.89
CA GLN A 235 -14.93 -5.63 3.57
C GLN A 235 -13.90 -6.79 3.52
N GLU A 236 -12.71 -6.60 4.06
CA GLU A 236 -11.65 -7.61 4.00
C GLU A 236 -12.05 -8.91 4.71
N GLN A 237 -12.70 -8.80 5.88
CA GLN A 237 -13.18 -9.97 6.63
C GLN A 237 -14.23 -10.75 5.81
N GLU A 238 -15.18 -10.05 5.20
CA GLU A 238 -16.20 -10.68 4.34
C GLU A 238 -15.57 -11.36 3.11
N ALA A 239 -14.51 -10.76 2.55
CA ALA A 239 -13.76 -11.38 1.46
C ALA A 239 -13.11 -12.69 1.93
N TRP A 240 -12.42 -12.70 3.08
CA TRP A 240 -11.85 -13.95 3.62
C TRP A 240 -12.91 -14.99 3.99
N ASP A 241 -14.07 -14.57 4.46
CA ASP A 241 -15.20 -15.46 4.73
C ASP A 241 -15.72 -16.18 3.48
N ASN A 242 -15.66 -15.52 2.33
CA ASN A 242 -16.14 -16.03 1.05
C ASN A 242 -15.04 -16.67 0.18
N PHE A 243 -13.77 -16.48 0.54
CA PHE A 243 -12.63 -16.85 -0.30
C PHE A 243 -12.61 -18.33 -0.68
N SER A 244 -12.94 -19.24 0.24
CA SER A 244 -12.93 -20.69 -0.03
C SER A 244 -13.82 -21.09 -1.22
N LYS A 245 -14.98 -20.45 -1.37
CA LYS A 245 -15.90 -20.67 -2.50
C LYS A 245 -15.32 -20.11 -3.81
N ALA A 246 -14.71 -18.94 -3.74
CA ALA A 246 -14.05 -18.31 -4.88
C ALA A 246 -12.85 -19.15 -5.35
N PHE A 247 -12.05 -19.65 -4.41
CA PHE A 247 -10.90 -20.51 -4.68
C PHE A 247 -11.28 -21.84 -5.32
N GLN A 248 -12.40 -22.45 -4.90
CA GLN A 248 -12.93 -23.64 -5.58
C GLN A 248 -13.27 -23.40 -7.05
N ARG A 249 -13.84 -22.22 -7.38
CA ARG A 249 -14.09 -21.83 -8.78
C ARG A 249 -12.77 -21.65 -9.54
N PHE A 250 -11.77 -21.08 -8.90
CA PHE A 250 -10.43 -20.91 -9.48
C PHE A 250 -9.79 -22.26 -9.84
N ILE A 251 -9.79 -23.23 -8.91
CA ILE A 251 -9.25 -24.58 -9.16
C ILE A 251 -9.98 -25.27 -10.34
N LYS A 252 -11.30 -25.05 -10.46
CA LYS A 252 -12.13 -25.61 -11.53
C LYS A 252 -12.05 -24.84 -12.85
N LYS A 253 -11.27 -23.76 -12.91
CA LYS A 253 -11.18 -22.83 -14.06
C LYS A 253 -12.52 -22.16 -14.41
N GLU A 254 -13.40 -21.99 -13.42
CA GLU A 254 -14.72 -21.33 -13.51
C GLU A 254 -14.71 -19.91 -12.94
N TYR A 255 -13.53 -19.38 -12.57
CA TYR A 255 -13.38 -18.06 -11.96
C TYR A 255 -13.43 -16.92 -12.99
N LYS A 256 -12.76 -17.11 -14.12
CA LYS A 256 -12.65 -16.10 -15.19
C LYS A 256 -14.02 -15.86 -15.84
N GLY A 257 -14.32 -14.60 -16.16
CA GLY A 257 -15.59 -14.17 -16.77
C GLY A 257 -16.51 -13.52 -15.75
N GLU A 258 -17.82 -13.83 -15.82
CA GLU A 258 -18.87 -13.14 -15.06
C GLU A 258 -18.60 -13.06 -13.55
N PHE A 259 -18.01 -14.12 -12.98
CA PHE A 259 -17.69 -14.16 -11.55
C PHE A 259 -16.62 -13.13 -11.16
N GLU A 260 -15.48 -13.12 -11.85
CA GLU A 260 -14.44 -12.12 -11.65
C GLU A 260 -14.96 -10.70 -11.95
N ASP A 261 -15.69 -10.51 -13.05
CA ASP A 261 -16.20 -9.19 -13.46
C ASP A 261 -17.11 -8.57 -12.40
N LYS A 262 -17.95 -9.39 -11.75
CA LYS A 262 -18.79 -8.95 -10.63
C LYS A 262 -17.95 -8.48 -9.44
N LEU A 263 -16.92 -9.24 -9.07
CA LEU A 263 -16.02 -8.89 -7.96
C LEU A 263 -15.24 -7.60 -8.28
N LEU A 264 -14.74 -7.45 -9.49
CA LEU A 264 -14.05 -6.24 -9.95
C LEU A 264 -14.98 -5.02 -9.97
N GLY A 265 -16.24 -5.21 -10.37
CA GLY A 265 -17.26 -4.15 -10.34
C GLY A 265 -17.55 -3.64 -8.93
N GLN A 266 -17.60 -4.54 -7.94
CA GLN A 266 -17.74 -4.19 -6.52
C GLN A 266 -16.49 -3.49 -6.00
N PHE A 267 -15.31 -4.02 -6.32
CA PHE A 267 -14.04 -3.45 -5.89
C PHE A 267 -13.83 -2.02 -6.39
N LYS A 268 -14.15 -1.73 -7.65
CA LYS A 268 -14.06 -0.37 -8.21
C LYS A 268 -14.95 0.64 -7.48
N LYS A 269 -16.07 0.21 -6.91
CA LYS A 269 -16.98 1.07 -6.13
C LYS A 269 -16.52 1.29 -4.69
N SER A 270 -15.60 0.46 -4.19
CA SER A 270 -15.07 0.57 -2.82
C SER A 270 -13.99 1.63 -2.65
N LEU A 271 -13.44 2.14 -3.75
CA LEU A 271 -12.37 3.14 -3.75
C LEU A 271 -12.88 4.46 -4.35
N LEU A 272 -12.58 5.57 -3.67
CA LEU A 272 -12.94 6.91 -4.10
C LEU A 272 -12.06 7.37 -5.27
N THR A 273 -12.67 8.03 -6.26
CA THR A 273 -11.95 8.62 -7.40
C THR A 273 -11.78 10.13 -7.29
N SER A 274 -12.50 10.77 -6.36
CA SER A 274 -12.43 12.20 -6.10
C SER A 274 -12.33 12.46 -4.59
N PRO A 275 -11.54 13.45 -4.16
CA PRO A 275 -11.49 13.84 -2.75
C PRO A 275 -12.82 14.42 -2.27
N PRO A 276 -13.28 14.06 -1.04
CA PRO A 276 -14.53 14.60 -0.48
C PRO A 276 -14.55 16.12 -0.39
N TRP A 277 -13.42 16.75 -0.07
CA TRP A 277 -13.31 18.22 0.06
C TRP A 277 -13.42 19.00 -1.26
N LEU A 278 -13.62 18.33 -2.39
CA LEU A 278 -13.94 18.95 -3.68
C LEU A 278 -15.44 18.86 -4.03
N GLU A 279 -16.25 18.19 -3.19
CA GLU A 279 -17.69 18.10 -3.38
C GLU A 279 -18.37 19.43 -3.03
N ASN A 280 -19.43 19.79 -3.76
CA ASN A 280 -20.07 21.11 -3.63
C ASN A 280 -20.76 21.32 -2.27
N ASP A 281 -21.06 20.23 -1.56
CA ASP A 281 -21.74 20.16 -0.27
C ASP A 281 -20.80 19.79 0.88
N TYR A 282 -19.48 19.79 0.64
CA TYR A 282 -18.49 19.58 1.68
C TYR A 282 -18.51 20.73 2.70
N ASN A 283 -18.92 20.41 3.94
CA ASN A 283 -18.97 21.30 5.09
C ASN A 283 -18.13 20.75 6.24
#